data_AF-A0A2V7XL73-F1
#
_entry.id   AF-A0A2V7XL73-F1
#
_cell.length_a   1.000
_cell.length_b   1.000
_cell.length_c   1.000
_cell.angle_alpha   90.00
_cell.angle_beta   90.00
_cell.angle_gamma   90.00
#
_symmetry.space_group_name_H-M   'P 1'
#
loop_
_entity.id
_entity.type
_entity.pdbx_description
1 polymer ?
#
loop_
_entity_poly.entity_id
_entity_poly.type
_entity_poly.pdbx_seq_one_letter_code
_entity_poly.pdbx_strand_id
1 'polypeptide(L)'
;MAAVDDPKTLGRTRLSFANEAEIDEFAATLDKFEKGELTADQWRGYRLVRGNYGQRQDVVQMIRVKIPQGVLDAPQLQALADVADTWSRGFGHITTRQNVQFHFLQPHDVELSMRRLAEAGLTTREACGSAVRNITGCPYAGVAADEVFDVTPYAETLTRYLLRHPLSSSLPRKFKIAFEGCASEDHSLTPINDLGFRARLRGRERGFRLTVGGGTSTVATSGTELYEFLPAGEIFEVAEAVLRVFHRLGDFKHKQRNRMKFLIRELGWDGWRAEFERELQAFREEGGAPFAFPPDQPPVETAPDWPRPLPPSSTECAARATAAQVRGPGLVPEAPPRFAPAVRYDLHWASTNVRPQRQPGFSTVTVTLPLGDLTGAQLR
;
A
#
# COMPACT_ATOMS: atom_id res chain seq x y z
N MET A 1 -2.41 22.62 -20.60
CA MET A 1 -3.74 22.68 -21.22
C MET A 1 -4.48 21.40 -20.85
N ALA A 2 -5.59 21.59 -20.14
CA ALA A 2 -6.77 20.74 -19.97
C ALA A 2 -6.59 19.21 -19.82
N ALA A 3 -6.76 18.74 -18.60
CA ALA A 3 -7.74 17.71 -18.25
C ALA A 3 -7.82 17.61 -16.72
N VAL A 4 -8.93 17.60 -15.99
CA VAL A 4 -10.36 17.89 -16.19
C VAL A 4 -10.86 18.07 -14.73
N ASP A 5 -11.75 19.03 -14.48
CA ASP A 5 -12.52 19.14 -13.23
C ASP A 5 -13.50 17.95 -13.10
N ASP A 6 -13.30 16.98 -12.19
CA ASP A 6 -14.41 16.14 -11.64
C ASP A 6 -14.01 15.28 -10.40
N PRO A 7 -14.87 15.18 -9.36
CA PRO A 7 -14.66 14.44 -8.10
C PRO A 7 -14.47 12.89 -8.10
N LYS A 8 -14.32 12.15 -9.23
CA LYS A 8 -14.28 10.66 -9.22
C LYS A 8 -13.56 9.97 -10.42
N THR A 9 -12.23 9.81 -10.50
CA THR A 9 -11.65 9.16 -11.71
C THR A 9 -10.50 8.14 -11.53
N LEU A 10 -10.58 7.05 -12.30
CA LEU A 10 -9.52 6.09 -12.67
C LEU A 10 -9.12 6.40 -14.13
N GLY A 11 -8.23 7.38 -14.33
CA GLY A 11 -7.72 7.87 -15.62
C GLY A 11 -6.24 8.31 -15.49
N ARG A 12 -5.62 8.81 -16.59
CA ARG A 12 -4.15 9.04 -16.75
C ARG A 12 -3.44 9.82 -15.62
N THR A 13 -4.19 10.49 -14.79
CA THR A 13 -3.74 11.00 -13.49
C THR A 13 -4.46 10.22 -12.40
N ARG A 14 -3.72 9.37 -11.69
CA ARG A 14 -4.21 8.76 -10.45
C ARG A 14 -4.71 9.85 -9.52
N LEU A 15 -5.96 9.74 -9.11
CA LEU A 15 -6.55 10.60 -8.08
C LEU A 15 -5.65 10.58 -6.85
N SER A 16 -5.09 11.76 -6.56
CA SER A 16 -4.33 12.04 -5.35
C SER A 16 -4.98 11.39 -4.12
N PHE A 17 -4.18 10.65 -3.35
CA PHE A 17 -4.54 10.28 -1.99
C PHE A 17 -4.12 11.34 -0.98
N ALA A 18 -3.42 12.38 -1.43
CA ALA A 18 -2.95 13.46 -0.61
C ALA A 18 -4.09 14.35 -0.13
N ASN A 19 -3.89 14.96 1.02
CA ASN A 19 -4.74 16.02 1.55
C ASN A 19 -3.82 16.97 2.31
N GLU A 20 -3.56 18.15 1.75
CA GLU A 20 -2.61 19.11 2.31
C GLU A 20 -3.04 19.62 3.70
N ALA A 21 -4.36 19.70 3.97
CA ALA A 21 -4.87 20.11 5.27
C ALA A 21 -4.41 19.15 6.39
N GLU A 22 -4.17 17.86 6.09
CA GLU A 22 -3.64 16.90 7.08
C GLU A 22 -2.16 17.15 7.40
N ILE A 23 -1.44 17.78 6.49
CA ILE A 23 -0.04 18.18 6.65
C ILE A 23 0.03 19.46 7.47
N ASP A 24 -0.86 20.42 7.19
CA ASP A 24 -1.00 21.63 8.00
C ASP A 24 -1.39 21.29 9.44
N GLU A 25 -2.33 20.35 9.63
CA GLU A 25 -2.69 19.83 10.94
C GLU A 25 -1.51 19.13 11.62
N PHE A 26 -0.70 18.38 10.87
CA PHE A 26 0.50 17.74 11.39
C PHE A 26 1.51 18.77 11.88
N ALA A 27 1.79 19.82 11.10
CA ALA A 27 2.69 20.90 11.46
C ALA A 27 2.21 21.63 12.73
N ALA A 28 0.92 21.99 12.78
CA ALA A 28 0.32 22.61 13.96
C ALA A 28 0.39 21.71 15.20
N THR A 29 0.26 20.39 15.02
CA THR A 29 0.34 19.44 16.14
C THR A 29 1.78 19.20 16.58
N LEU A 30 2.75 19.25 15.65
CA LEU A 30 4.18 19.21 15.97
C LEU A 30 4.57 20.42 16.83
N ASP A 31 4.13 21.63 16.44
CA ASP A 31 4.38 22.85 17.21
C ASP A 31 3.83 22.76 18.65
N LYS A 32 2.61 22.23 18.83
CA LYS A 32 2.05 21.95 20.17
C LYS A 32 2.90 20.98 20.98
N PHE A 33 3.42 19.94 20.34
CA PHE A 33 4.31 18.98 21.01
C PHE A 33 5.64 19.63 21.42
N GLU A 34 6.23 20.44 20.54
CA GLU A 34 7.48 21.17 20.82
C GLU A 34 7.32 22.22 21.94
N LYS A 35 6.12 22.82 22.06
CA LYS A 35 5.74 23.70 23.18
C LYS A 35 5.43 22.97 24.48
N GLY A 36 5.40 21.64 24.48
CA GLY A 36 5.09 20.82 25.65
C GLY A 36 3.60 20.72 25.99
N GLU A 37 2.71 21.12 25.08
CA GLU A 37 1.25 21.01 25.24
C GLU A 37 0.75 19.56 25.04
N LEU A 38 1.56 18.71 24.38
CA LEU A 38 1.29 17.29 24.18
C LEU A 38 2.33 16.43 24.87
N THR A 39 1.87 15.37 25.52
CA THR A 39 2.77 14.34 26.04
C THR A 39 3.42 13.55 24.90
N ALA A 40 4.59 12.95 25.18
CA ALA A 40 5.28 12.09 24.21
C ALA A 40 4.40 10.92 23.72
N ASP A 41 3.51 10.39 24.56
CA ASP A 41 2.60 9.31 24.19
C ASP A 41 1.44 9.76 23.29
N GLN A 42 0.87 10.95 23.55
CA GLN A 42 -0.12 11.56 22.67
C GLN A 42 0.49 11.86 21.30
N TRP A 43 1.67 12.47 21.27
CA TRP A 43 2.41 12.73 20.04
C TRP A 43 2.74 11.44 19.28
N ARG A 44 3.24 10.42 19.99
CA ARG A 44 3.51 9.10 19.42
C ARG A 44 2.25 8.50 18.79
N GLY A 45 1.10 8.54 19.47
CA GLY A 45 -0.16 8.05 18.92
C GLY A 45 -0.53 8.76 17.61
N TYR A 46 -0.48 10.10 17.64
CA TYR A 46 -0.84 10.97 16.52
C TYR A 46 0.05 10.82 15.29
N ARG A 47 1.38 10.85 15.46
CA ARG A 47 2.32 10.82 14.34
C ARG A 47 2.40 9.44 13.67
N LEU A 48 2.17 8.37 14.44
CA LEU A 48 2.21 7.00 13.92
C LEU A 48 1.12 6.74 12.88
N VAL A 49 -0.07 7.30 13.03
CA VAL A 49 -1.13 7.20 12.02
C VAL A 49 -0.90 8.13 10.82
N ARG A 50 0.16 8.93 10.82
CA ARG A 50 0.60 9.77 9.69
C ARG A 50 1.92 9.28 9.09
N GLY A 51 2.22 7.99 9.26
CA GLY A 51 3.39 7.36 8.64
C GLY A 51 4.74 7.73 9.27
N ASN A 52 4.76 8.62 10.28
CA ASN A 52 5.97 9.06 10.97
C ASN A 52 6.27 8.17 12.18
N TYR A 53 7.40 7.48 12.15
CA TYR A 53 7.85 6.53 13.19
C TYR A 53 9.20 6.96 13.77
N GLY A 54 9.36 6.83 15.09
CA GLY A 54 10.66 7.08 15.75
C GLY A 54 11.62 5.94 15.50
N GLN A 55 12.88 6.25 15.27
CA GLN A 55 13.92 5.23 15.16
C GLN A 55 14.55 4.95 16.54
N ARG A 56 15.44 3.94 16.60
CA ARG A 56 16.22 3.67 17.81
C ARG A 56 17.30 4.73 18.04
N GLN A 57 17.78 5.34 16.97
CA GLN A 57 18.66 6.48 16.99
C GLN A 57 17.87 7.70 17.44
N ASP A 58 18.47 8.48 18.34
CA ASP A 58 17.82 9.67 18.87
C ASP A 58 17.56 10.70 17.78
N VAL A 59 16.47 11.46 17.98
CA VAL A 59 16.08 12.64 17.18
C VAL A 59 15.60 12.34 15.75
N VAL A 60 15.96 11.23 15.12
CA VAL A 60 15.56 10.95 13.73
C VAL A 60 14.27 10.15 13.57
N GLN A 61 13.59 10.37 12.44
CA GLN A 61 12.33 9.75 12.08
C GLN A 61 12.46 8.86 10.84
N MET A 62 11.54 7.90 10.73
CA MET A 62 11.23 7.16 9.51
C MET A 62 9.86 7.63 9.01
N ILE A 63 9.75 7.91 7.72
CA ILE A 63 8.46 8.17 7.09
C ILE A 63 8.11 7.01 6.15
N ARG A 64 6.87 6.55 6.25
CA ARG A 64 6.31 5.51 5.37
C ARG A 64 5.24 6.11 4.49
N VAL A 65 5.41 5.96 3.18
CA VAL A 65 4.41 6.32 2.17
C VAL A 65 3.40 5.18 2.07
N LYS A 66 2.10 5.48 1.99
CA LYS A 66 1.03 4.53 1.67
C LYS A 66 0.84 4.54 0.16
N ILE A 67 1.14 3.41 -0.49
CA ILE A 67 1.11 3.24 -1.94
C ILE A 67 0.10 2.14 -2.27
N PRO A 68 -1.18 2.49 -2.43
CA PRO A 68 -2.23 1.51 -2.69
C PRO A 68 -1.88 0.58 -3.86
N GLN A 69 -2.02 -0.73 -3.63
CA GLN A 69 -1.70 -1.82 -4.55
C GLN A 69 -0.24 -1.86 -5.04
N GLY A 70 0.65 -1.00 -4.52
CA GLY A 70 2.04 -0.94 -4.96
C GLY A 70 2.27 -0.28 -6.31
N VAL A 71 1.26 0.37 -6.88
CA VAL A 71 1.35 0.97 -8.20
C VAL A 71 1.78 2.44 -8.04
N LEU A 72 2.65 2.90 -8.93
CA LEU A 72 3.18 4.27 -8.97
C LEU A 72 3.24 4.74 -10.43
N ASP A 73 3.12 6.04 -10.65
CA ASP A 73 3.47 6.67 -11.92
C ASP A 73 4.85 7.35 -11.87
N ALA A 74 5.28 7.92 -13.01
CA ALA A 74 6.59 8.56 -13.12
C ALA A 74 6.75 9.80 -12.21
N PRO A 75 5.80 10.76 -12.15
CA PRO A 75 5.86 11.86 -11.18
C PRO A 75 5.97 11.40 -9.72
N GLN A 76 5.27 10.33 -9.35
CA GLN A 76 5.36 9.76 -7.99
C GLN A 76 6.72 9.15 -7.71
N LEU A 77 7.32 8.43 -8.66
CA LEU A 77 8.70 7.95 -8.55
C LEU A 77 9.70 9.10 -8.40
N GLN A 78 9.51 10.20 -9.14
CA GLN A 78 10.33 11.40 -9.00
C GLN A 78 10.20 12.03 -7.61
N ALA A 79 8.99 12.15 -7.06
CA ALA A 79 8.79 12.66 -5.71
C ALA A 79 9.44 11.77 -4.64
N LEU A 80 9.37 10.45 -4.80
CA LEU A 80 10.07 9.50 -3.94
C LEU A 80 11.60 9.69 -4.03
N ALA A 81 12.14 9.93 -5.23
CA ALA A 81 13.56 10.22 -5.44
C ALA A 81 13.99 11.52 -4.72
N ASP A 82 13.19 12.57 -4.84
CA ASP A 82 13.48 13.86 -4.21
C ASP A 82 13.47 13.75 -2.68
N VAL A 83 12.55 12.95 -2.12
CA VAL A 83 12.54 12.66 -0.69
C VAL A 83 13.77 11.87 -0.27
N ALA A 84 14.17 10.87 -1.06
CA ALA A 84 15.37 10.07 -0.82
C ALA A 84 16.62 10.98 -0.72
N ASP A 85 16.79 11.87 -1.69
CA ASP A 85 17.98 12.70 -1.85
C ASP A 85 18.02 13.88 -0.89
N THR A 86 16.86 14.48 -0.57
CA THR A 86 16.81 15.74 0.17
C THR A 86 16.77 15.51 1.68
N TRP A 87 15.81 14.71 2.15
CA TRP A 87 15.50 14.57 3.58
C TRP A 87 15.88 13.21 4.16
N SER A 88 16.19 12.23 3.30
CA SER A 88 16.71 10.94 3.73
C SER A 88 18.20 10.83 3.42
N ARG A 89 18.67 9.62 3.15
CA ARG A 89 20.10 9.30 3.02
C ARG A 89 20.54 9.02 1.59
N GLY A 90 19.78 9.50 0.60
CA GLY A 90 19.98 9.24 -0.82
C GLY A 90 19.30 7.97 -1.33
N PHE A 91 18.50 7.30 -0.50
CA PHE A 91 17.78 6.08 -0.88
C PHE A 91 16.51 5.85 -0.04
N GLY A 92 15.59 5.05 -0.59
CA GLY A 92 14.39 4.54 0.08
C GLY A 92 14.34 3.01 0.06
N HIS A 93 13.45 2.45 0.88
CA HIS A 93 13.28 1.01 1.03
C HIS A 93 11.87 0.56 0.63
N ILE A 94 11.77 -0.31 -0.37
CA ILE A 94 10.54 -1.02 -0.67
C ILE A 94 10.22 -2.01 0.45
N THR A 95 8.97 -1.99 0.90
CA THR A 95 8.51 -2.85 1.99
C THR A 95 7.77 -4.08 1.48
N THR A 96 7.67 -5.11 2.33
CA THR A 96 6.84 -6.30 2.09
C THR A 96 5.32 -6.03 1.98
N ARG A 97 4.90 -4.77 2.02
CA ARG A 97 3.52 -4.34 1.77
C ARG A 97 3.42 -3.32 0.64
N GLN A 98 4.33 -3.41 -0.34
CA GLN A 98 4.31 -2.59 -1.54
C GLN A 98 4.27 -1.08 -1.25
N ASN A 99 5.03 -0.66 -0.24
CA ASN A 99 5.20 0.73 0.15
C ASN A 99 6.67 1.12 0.01
N VAL A 100 6.98 2.40 0.19
CA VAL A 100 8.35 2.90 0.36
C VAL A 100 8.53 3.52 1.75
N GLN A 101 9.69 3.29 2.36
CA GLN A 101 10.12 3.91 3.62
C GLN A 101 11.40 4.70 3.43
N PHE A 102 11.45 5.87 4.05
CA PHE A 102 12.65 6.69 4.14
C PHE A 102 13.06 6.84 5.59
N HIS A 103 14.34 6.71 5.88
CA HIS A 103 14.87 6.77 7.23
C HIS A 103 15.78 7.99 7.41
N PHE A 104 16.02 8.34 8.66
CA PHE A 104 16.93 9.39 9.13
C PHE A 104 16.46 10.81 8.81
N LEU A 105 15.16 11.00 8.59
CA LEU A 105 14.59 12.35 8.45
C LEU A 105 14.73 13.10 9.78
N GLN A 106 15.12 14.37 9.72
CA GLN A 106 15.04 15.24 10.89
C GLN A 106 13.57 15.57 11.19
N PRO A 107 13.18 15.83 12.46
CA PRO A 107 11.80 16.12 12.81
C PRO A 107 11.20 17.29 12.01
N HIS A 108 11.96 18.37 11.84
CA HIS A 108 11.55 19.56 11.08
C HIS A 108 11.45 19.33 9.57
N ASP A 109 12.12 18.30 9.04
CA ASP A 109 12.08 17.94 7.62
C ASP A 109 10.87 17.06 7.26
N VAL A 110 10.21 16.47 8.27
CA VAL A 110 9.09 15.54 8.03
C VAL A 110 7.97 16.22 7.27
N GLU A 111 7.61 17.45 7.66
CA GLU A 111 6.55 18.21 6.98
C GLU A 111 6.90 18.46 5.51
N LEU A 112 8.12 18.93 5.23
CA LEU A 112 8.59 19.21 3.87
C LEU A 112 8.55 17.96 2.99
N SER A 113 8.98 16.82 3.54
CA SER A 113 8.88 15.54 2.83
C SER A 113 7.43 15.12 2.55
N MET A 114 6.50 15.38 3.49
CA MET A 114 5.08 15.11 3.30
C MET A 114 4.48 16.00 2.21
N ARG A 115 4.87 17.29 2.15
CA ARG A 115 4.42 18.21 1.11
C ARG A 115 4.90 17.77 -0.28
N ARG A 116 6.18 17.41 -0.42
CA ARG A 116 6.71 16.91 -1.70
C ARG A 116 5.99 15.66 -2.19
N LEU A 117 5.66 14.74 -1.28
CA LEU A 117 4.87 13.55 -1.61
C LEU A 117 3.44 13.92 -2.03
N ALA A 118 2.81 14.86 -1.31
CA ALA A 118 1.46 15.31 -1.58
C ALA A 118 1.30 16.00 -2.93
N GLU A 119 2.29 16.77 -3.37
CA GLU A 119 2.33 17.38 -4.71
C GLU A 119 2.22 16.34 -5.83
N ALA A 120 2.76 15.12 -5.62
CA ALA A 120 2.65 14.00 -6.54
C ALA A 120 1.43 13.09 -6.26
N GLY A 121 0.54 13.51 -5.36
CA GLY A 121 -0.67 12.79 -4.99
C GLY A 121 -0.46 11.60 -4.04
N LEU A 122 0.71 11.48 -3.42
CA LEU A 122 1.02 10.44 -2.44
C LEU A 122 0.60 10.87 -1.03
N THR A 123 0.32 9.90 -0.15
CA THR A 123 -0.01 10.16 1.25
C THR A 123 0.80 9.27 2.20
N THR A 124 0.97 9.74 3.42
CA THR A 124 1.55 8.98 4.54
C THR A 124 0.47 8.58 5.57
N ARG A 125 -0.77 9.05 5.38
CA ARG A 125 -1.92 8.77 6.24
C ARG A 125 -2.15 7.26 6.35
N GLU A 126 -2.29 6.78 7.57
CA GLU A 126 -2.55 5.38 7.95
C GLU A 126 -1.54 4.36 7.41
N ALA A 127 -0.34 4.80 7.00
CA ALA A 127 0.73 3.89 6.60
C ALA A 127 1.27 3.06 7.80
N CYS A 128 1.14 3.61 9.01
CA CYS A 128 1.64 3.10 10.27
C CYS A 128 0.54 3.11 11.36
N GLY A 129 0.90 2.86 12.62
CA GLY A 129 -0.03 2.89 13.75
C GLY A 129 -0.99 1.69 13.84
N SER A 130 -2.01 1.84 14.68
CA SER A 130 -3.14 0.93 14.81
C SER A 130 -4.24 1.37 13.85
N ALA A 131 -4.00 1.09 12.58
CA ALA A 131 -4.85 1.51 11.48
C ALA A 131 -4.95 0.43 10.40
N VAL A 132 -5.87 0.62 9.46
CA VAL A 132 -5.88 -0.12 8.19
C VAL A 132 -4.63 0.25 7.39
N ARG A 133 -3.73 -0.72 7.23
CA ARG A 133 -2.47 -0.56 6.52
C ARG A 133 -2.71 -0.46 5.01
N ASN A 134 -1.63 -0.30 4.26
CA ASN A 134 -1.70 -0.36 2.80
C ASN A 134 -2.46 -1.61 2.33
N ILE A 135 -3.45 -1.42 1.46
CA ILE A 135 -4.16 -2.51 0.81
C ILE A 135 -3.29 -2.98 -0.36
N THR A 136 -2.75 -4.18 -0.23
CA THR A 136 -1.84 -4.74 -1.24
C THR A 136 -2.62 -5.43 -2.34
N GLY A 137 -2.07 -5.45 -3.55
CA GLY A 137 -2.66 -6.13 -4.71
C GLY A 137 -1.65 -7.04 -5.38
N CYS A 138 -2.11 -7.97 -6.20
CA CYS A 138 -1.23 -8.78 -7.03
C CYS A 138 -0.37 -7.85 -7.91
N PRO A 139 0.97 -7.99 -7.94
CA PRO A 139 1.84 -7.13 -8.73
C PRO A 139 1.63 -7.25 -10.25
N TYR A 140 0.87 -8.26 -10.69
CA TYR A 140 0.55 -8.50 -12.10
C TYR A 140 -0.93 -8.25 -12.44
N ALA A 141 -1.71 -7.69 -11.49
CA ALA A 141 -3.12 -7.39 -11.72
C ALA A 141 -3.29 -6.45 -12.94
N GLY A 142 -4.27 -6.77 -13.78
CA GLY A 142 -4.60 -6.07 -15.03
C GLY A 142 -3.82 -6.55 -16.25
N VAL A 143 -2.73 -7.32 -16.07
CA VAL A 143 -1.81 -7.71 -17.15
C VAL A 143 -1.45 -9.18 -17.19
N ALA A 144 -1.63 -9.92 -16.10
CA ALA A 144 -1.34 -11.36 -16.05
C ALA A 144 -2.22 -12.14 -17.04
N ALA A 145 -1.62 -13.16 -17.68
CA ALA A 145 -2.34 -14.02 -18.62
C ALA A 145 -3.30 -14.98 -17.93
N ASP A 146 -3.03 -15.36 -16.68
CA ASP A 146 -3.81 -16.29 -15.88
C ASP A 146 -4.70 -15.60 -14.83
N GLU A 147 -4.85 -14.28 -14.90
CA GLU A 147 -5.73 -13.58 -13.97
C GLU A 147 -7.20 -13.92 -14.22
N VAL A 148 -7.93 -14.16 -13.13
CA VAL A 148 -9.37 -14.43 -13.16
C VAL A 148 -10.12 -13.16 -13.58
N PHE A 149 -9.77 -12.03 -12.96
CA PHE A 149 -10.13 -10.67 -13.36
C PHE A 149 -9.17 -9.68 -12.68
N ASP A 150 -9.12 -8.45 -13.18
CA ASP A 150 -8.31 -7.38 -12.58
C ASP A 150 -8.89 -6.95 -11.22
N VAL A 151 -8.14 -7.17 -10.15
CA VAL A 151 -8.54 -6.84 -8.78
C VAL A 151 -8.23 -5.40 -8.37
N THR A 152 -7.48 -4.65 -9.20
CA THR A 152 -7.04 -3.28 -8.92
C THR A 152 -8.21 -2.34 -8.63
N PRO A 153 -9.30 -2.32 -9.41
CA PRO A 153 -10.43 -1.42 -9.15
C PRO A 153 -11.12 -1.67 -7.80
N TYR A 154 -11.23 -2.93 -7.37
CA TYR A 154 -11.82 -3.30 -6.08
C TYR A 154 -10.93 -2.90 -4.90
N ALA A 155 -9.62 -3.15 -5.02
CA ALA A 155 -8.65 -2.76 -4.00
C ALA A 155 -8.55 -1.22 -3.87
N GLU A 156 -8.64 -0.50 -4.99
CA GLU A 156 -8.64 0.96 -5.07
C GLU A 156 -9.88 1.56 -4.39
N THR A 157 -11.08 1.12 -4.76
CA THR A 157 -12.32 1.65 -4.16
C THR A 157 -12.37 1.35 -2.66
N LEU A 158 -11.93 0.16 -2.21
CA LEU A 158 -11.84 -0.17 -0.79
C LEU A 158 -10.79 0.68 -0.07
N THR A 159 -9.68 0.99 -0.73
CA THR A 159 -8.68 1.91 -0.18
C THR A 159 -9.29 3.29 0.04
N ARG A 160 -10.04 3.81 -0.94
CA ARG A 160 -10.69 5.12 -0.84
C ARG A 160 -11.76 5.17 0.25
N TYR A 161 -12.53 4.09 0.39
CA TYR A 161 -13.53 3.96 1.45
C TYR A 161 -12.87 3.94 2.84
N LEU A 162 -11.80 3.16 3.02
CA LEU A 162 -11.18 2.96 4.32
C LEU A 162 -10.16 4.05 4.71
N LEU A 163 -9.53 4.73 3.75
CA LEU A 163 -8.58 5.80 4.04
C LEU A 163 -9.31 7.00 4.64
N ARG A 164 -8.95 7.39 5.87
CA ARG A 164 -9.64 8.43 6.68
C ARG A 164 -11.02 8.01 7.19
N HIS A 165 -11.37 6.74 7.06
CA HIS A 165 -12.58 6.22 7.67
C HIS A 165 -12.49 6.33 9.20
N PRO A 166 -13.57 6.68 9.92
CA PRO A 166 -13.57 6.86 11.37
C PRO A 166 -12.99 5.66 12.13
N LEU A 167 -13.30 4.44 11.69
CA LEU A 167 -12.79 3.20 12.30
C LEU A 167 -11.32 2.94 11.94
N SER A 168 -10.87 3.35 10.76
CA SER A 168 -9.58 2.93 10.19
C SER A 168 -8.38 3.48 10.93
N SER A 169 -8.51 4.53 11.74
CA SER A 169 -7.39 5.16 12.46
C SER A 169 -7.44 4.95 13.99
N SER A 170 -8.46 4.24 14.48
CA SER A 170 -8.73 4.00 15.90
C SER A 170 -8.81 2.51 16.26
N LEU A 171 -8.21 1.62 15.47
CA LEU A 171 -8.30 0.18 15.72
C LEU A 171 -7.49 -0.25 16.96
N PRO A 172 -7.82 -1.41 17.58
CA PRO A 172 -6.99 -1.98 18.66
C PRO A 172 -5.55 -2.23 18.20
N ARG A 173 -5.38 -2.66 16.94
CA ARG A 173 -4.07 -2.89 16.32
C ARG A 173 -4.11 -2.80 14.79
N LYS A 174 -2.94 -2.86 14.16
CA LYS A 174 -2.78 -2.86 12.70
C LYS A 174 -3.69 -3.90 12.03
N PHE A 175 -4.37 -3.48 10.96
CA PHE A 175 -5.25 -4.31 10.16
C PHE A 175 -4.75 -4.32 8.71
N LYS A 176 -4.60 -5.51 8.11
CA LYS A 176 -3.99 -5.72 6.80
C LYS A 176 -4.99 -6.33 5.85
N ILE A 177 -5.07 -5.79 4.64
CA ILE A 177 -5.93 -6.28 3.57
C ILE A 177 -5.05 -6.59 2.35
N ALA A 178 -5.37 -7.64 1.61
CA ALA A 178 -4.71 -7.99 0.36
C ALA A 178 -5.69 -8.54 -0.69
N PHE A 179 -5.42 -8.27 -1.97
CA PHE A 179 -6.16 -8.76 -3.12
C PHE A 179 -5.25 -9.57 -4.06
N GLU A 180 -5.75 -10.71 -4.55
CA GLU A 180 -5.10 -11.58 -5.52
C GLU A 180 -6.01 -11.84 -6.71
N GLY A 181 -5.49 -11.64 -7.93
CA GLY A 181 -6.21 -11.83 -9.19
C GLY A 181 -5.79 -13.08 -9.97
N CYS A 182 -4.55 -13.54 -9.82
CA CYS A 182 -4.01 -14.71 -10.52
C CYS A 182 -4.67 -16.00 -10.04
N ALA A 183 -4.98 -16.87 -10.99
CA ALA A 183 -5.57 -18.18 -10.70
C ALA A 183 -4.52 -19.14 -10.14
N SER A 184 -3.32 -19.17 -10.74
CA SER A 184 -2.32 -20.20 -10.46
C SER A 184 -1.60 -20.01 -9.12
N GLU A 185 -1.17 -18.78 -8.82
CA GLU A 185 -0.36 -18.44 -7.65
C GLU A 185 -0.99 -17.30 -6.83
N ASP A 186 -0.72 -17.29 -5.52
CA ASP A 186 -1.10 -16.21 -4.61
C ASP A 186 0.13 -15.36 -4.27
N HIS A 187 0.43 -14.41 -5.14
CA HIS A 187 1.54 -13.47 -5.02
C HIS A 187 1.33 -12.49 -3.85
N SER A 188 0.06 -12.19 -3.54
CA SER A 188 -0.33 -11.31 -2.44
C SER A 188 -0.30 -11.98 -1.06
N LEU A 189 -0.15 -13.31 -1.01
CA LEU A 189 -0.20 -14.13 0.19
C LEU A 189 -1.46 -13.82 1.01
N THR A 190 -2.63 -13.89 0.38
CA THR A 190 -3.90 -13.47 0.97
C THR A 190 -4.18 -14.04 2.37
N PRO A 191 -3.86 -15.32 2.71
CA PRO A 191 -4.12 -15.88 4.03
C PRO A 191 -3.29 -15.30 5.19
N ILE A 192 -2.24 -14.50 4.95
CA ILE A 192 -1.47 -13.87 6.04
C ILE A 192 -1.99 -12.48 6.45
N ASN A 193 -3.08 -12.04 5.83
CA ASN A 193 -3.70 -10.74 6.04
C ASN A 193 -4.93 -10.85 6.95
N ASP A 194 -5.32 -9.76 7.61
CA ASP A 194 -6.54 -9.73 8.43
C ASP A 194 -7.78 -9.94 7.53
N LEU A 195 -7.77 -9.42 6.30
CA LEU A 195 -8.66 -9.84 5.20
C LEU A 195 -7.85 -10.17 3.94
N GLY A 196 -8.19 -11.30 3.31
CA GLY A 196 -7.54 -11.76 2.08
C GLY A 196 -8.58 -12.10 1.02
N PHE A 197 -8.62 -11.30 -0.05
CA PHE A 197 -9.56 -11.45 -1.17
C PHE A 197 -8.86 -12.12 -2.34
N ARG A 198 -9.28 -13.32 -2.74
CA ARG A 198 -8.75 -14.01 -3.92
C ARG A 198 -9.84 -14.16 -4.98
N ALA A 199 -9.59 -13.64 -6.18
CA ALA A 199 -10.57 -13.59 -7.27
C ALA A 199 -11.15 -14.97 -7.60
N ARG A 200 -12.47 -15.00 -7.79
CA ARG A 200 -13.26 -16.18 -8.17
C ARG A 200 -14.38 -15.78 -9.12
N LEU A 201 -14.76 -16.70 -10.00
CA LEU A 201 -15.94 -16.57 -10.85
C LEU A 201 -16.96 -17.63 -10.46
N ARG A 202 -18.23 -17.23 -10.41
CA ARG A 202 -19.39 -18.13 -10.37
C ARG A 202 -20.21 -17.86 -11.63
N GLY A 203 -19.95 -18.65 -12.69
CA GLY A 203 -20.46 -18.34 -14.02
C GLY A 203 -19.87 -17.01 -14.53
N ARG A 204 -20.72 -16.00 -14.71
CA ARG A 204 -20.31 -14.64 -15.11
C ARG A 204 -20.15 -13.67 -13.93
N GLU A 205 -20.58 -14.07 -12.74
CA GLU A 205 -20.51 -13.24 -11.55
C GLU A 205 -19.08 -13.21 -11.01
N ARG A 206 -18.56 -12.00 -10.80
CA ARG A 206 -17.28 -11.78 -10.13
C ARG A 206 -17.46 -11.80 -8.62
N GLY A 207 -16.52 -12.43 -7.95
CA GLY A 207 -16.48 -12.47 -6.51
C GLY A 207 -15.09 -12.85 -5.99
N PHE A 208 -15.02 -13.10 -4.70
CA PHE A 208 -13.78 -13.42 -4.02
C PHE A 208 -13.98 -14.58 -3.06
N ARG A 209 -13.04 -15.53 -3.06
CA ARG A 209 -12.82 -16.32 -1.85
C ARG A 209 -12.21 -15.40 -0.80
N LEU A 210 -12.84 -15.30 0.37
CA LEU A 210 -12.42 -14.41 1.45
C LEU A 210 -11.90 -15.20 2.64
N THR A 211 -10.68 -14.88 3.06
CA THR A 211 -10.11 -15.32 4.34
C THR A 211 -10.05 -14.19 5.36
N VAL A 212 -10.21 -14.49 6.64
CA VAL A 212 -10.19 -13.54 7.76
C VAL A 212 -9.25 -13.98 8.88
N GLY A 213 -8.59 -13.03 9.54
CA GLY A 213 -7.83 -13.29 10.78
C GLY A 213 -6.40 -13.80 10.59
N GLY A 214 -5.79 -13.61 9.42
CA GLY A 214 -4.40 -13.98 9.17
C GLY A 214 -3.38 -13.08 9.90
N GLY A 215 -2.17 -13.60 10.14
CA GLY A 215 -1.06 -12.77 10.55
C GLY A 215 0.20 -13.49 11.03
N THR A 216 1.35 -12.98 10.62
CA THR A 216 2.70 -13.53 10.83
C THR A 216 3.45 -12.99 12.06
N SER A 217 2.73 -12.48 13.07
CA SER A 217 3.38 -12.06 14.33
C SER A 217 3.89 -13.28 15.12
N THR A 218 4.24 -13.09 16.39
CA THR A 218 4.69 -14.13 17.34
C THR A 218 4.04 -15.51 17.19
N VAL A 219 2.72 -15.56 17.02
CA VAL A 219 2.00 -16.79 16.63
C VAL A 219 1.62 -16.70 15.17
N ALA A 220 2.29 -17.38 14.25
CA ALA A 220 1.88 -17.36 12.84
C ALA A 220 0.51 -18.04 12.67
N THR A 221 -0.42 -17.37 12.00
CA THR A 221 -1.79 -17.85 11.79
C THR A 221 -2.20 -17.58 10.36
N SER A 222 -2.64 -18.62 9.65
CA SER A 222 -3.32 -18.48 8.37
C SER A 222 -4.77 -18.05 8.63
N GLY A 223 -5.29 -17.14 7.80
CA GLY A 223 -6.67 -16.72 7.86
C GLY A 223 -7.62 -17.89 7.60
N THR A 224 -8.72 -17.90 8.34
CA THR A 224 -9.82 -18.84 8.18
C THR A 224 -10.70 -18.39 7.03
N GLU A 225 -11.20 -19.33 6.23
CA GLU A 225 -12.17 -19.01 5.17
C GLU A 225 -13.48 -18.52 5.77
N LEU A 226 -13.89 -17.31 5.40
CA LEU A 226 -15.18 -16.71 5.78
C LEU A 226 -16.23 -16.93 4.69
N TYR A 227 -15.81 -16.78 3.42
CA TYR A 227 -16.64 -17.08 2.26
C TYR A 227 -15.82 -17.85 1.23
N GLU A 228 -16.37 -18.95 0.72
CA GLU A 228 -15.86 -19.62 -0.47
C GLU A 228 -16.02 -18.71 -1.71
N PHE A 229 -17.12 -17.95 -1.75
CA PHE A 229 -17.43 -16.95 -2.76
C PHE A 229 -18.27 -15.82 -2.15
N LEU A 230 -17.66 -14.63 -2.07
CA LEU A 230 -18.28 -13.36 -1.72
C LEU A 230 -18.51 -12.57 -3.01
N PRO A 231 -19.75 -12.19 -3.37
CA PRO A 231 -20.01 -11.32 -4.50
C PRO A 231 -19.17 -10.03 -4.44
N ALA A 232 -18.61 -9.60 -5.57
CA ALA A 232 -17.70 -8.47 -5.59
C ALA A 232 -18.35 -7.16 -5.08
N GLY A 233 -19.68 -7.05 -5.20
CA GLY A 233 -20.47 -5.94 -4.70
C GLY A 233 -20.53 -5.82 -3.17
N GLU A 234 -20.25 -6.90 -2.44
CA GLU A 234 -20.40 -6.97 -0.98
C GLU A 234 -19.10 -6.69 -0.21
N ILE A 235 -18.00 -6.35 -0.91
CA ILE A 235 -16.69 -6.19 -0.27
C ILE A 235 -16.66 -5.09 0.80
N PHE A 236 -17.45 -4.01 0.63
CA PHE A 236 -17.53 -2.91 1.61
C PHE A 236 -18.28 -3.36 2.86
N GLU A 237 -19.39 -4.05 2.67
CA GLU A 237 -20.22 -4.54 3.77
C GLU A 237 -19.44 -5.48 4.68
N VAL A 238 -18.73 -6.43 4.08
CA VAL A 238 -17.93 -7.39 4.85
C VAL A 238 -16.72 -6.72 5.50
N ALA A 239 -16.00 -5.84 4.80
CA ALA A 239 -14.86 -5.13 5.38
C ALA A 239 -15.27 -4.26 6.56
N GLU A 240 -16.36 -3.50 6.43
CA GLU A 240 -16.92 -2.65 7.47
C GLU A 240 -17.38 -3.46 8.68
N ALA A 241 -18.17 -4.52 8.48
CA ALA A 241 -18.64 -5.39 9.56
C ALA A 241 -17.49 -6.00 10.35
N VAL A 242 -16.45 -6.50 9.67
CA VAL A 242 -15.25 -7.03 10.33
C VAL A 242 -14.51 -5.95 11.12
N LEU A 243 -14.39 -4.73 10.57
CA LEU A 243 -13.76 -3.61 11.27
C LEU A 243 -14.57 -3.16 12.49
N ARG A 244 -15.91 -3.14 12.42
CA ARG A 244 -16.80 -2.84 13.54
C ARG A 244 -16.64 -3.84 14.67
N VAL A 245 -16.65 -5.15 14.36
CA VAL A 245 -16.37 -6.21 15.36
C VAL A 245 -15.01 -5.99 16.00
N PHE A 246 -13.97 -5.79 15.19
CA PHE A 246 -12.61 -5.63 15.70
C PHE A 246 -12.46 -4.36 16.55
N HIS A 247 -13.06 -3.24 16.14
CA HIS A 247 -13.06 -1.99 16.88
C HIS A 247 -13.81 -2.10 18.21
N ARG A 248 -14.99 -2.72 18.22
CA ARG A 248 -15.85 -2.82 19.41
C ARG A 248 -15.32 -3.81 20.44
N LEU A 249 -14.82 -4.96 20.01
CA LEU A 249 -14.47 -6.08 20.90
C LEU A 249 -12.97 -6.29 21.07
N GLY A 250 -12.12 -5.63 20.29
CA GLY A 250 -10.68 -5.84 20.36
C GLY A 250 -10.00 -5.23 21.58
N ASP A 251 -8.81 -5.76 21.92
CA ASP A 251 -8.05 -5.35 23.09
C ASP A 251 -7.18 -4.09 22.83
N PHE A 252 -7.52 -2.96 23.44
CA PHE A 252 -6.73 -1.72 23.31
C PHE A 252 -5.51 -1.63 24.24
N LYS A 253 -5.40 -2.53 25.22
CA LYS A 253 -4.40 -2.48 26.29
C LYS A 253 -3.18 -3.32 25.95
N HIS A 254 -3.36 -4.59 25.58
CA HIS A 254 -2.24 -5.54 25.49
C HIS A 254 -1.71 -5.70 24.04
N LYS A 255 -0.76 -4.84 23.66
CA LYS A 255 -0.16 -4.76 22.30
C LYS A 255 0.40 -6.07 21.71
N GLN A 256 0.73 -7.06 22.54
CA GLN A 256 1.26 -8.36 22.11
C GLN A 256 0.17 -9.38 21.72
N ARG A 257 -1.08 -9.14 22.14
CA ARG A 257 -2.21 -10.06 21.97
C ARG A 257 -3.47 -9.39 21.39
N ASN A 258 -3.32 -8.25 20.73
CA ASN A 258 -4.47 -7.44 20.29
C ASN A 258 -4.68 -7.35 18.77
N ARG A 259 -4.11 -8.28 18.01
CA ARG A 259 -4.49 -8.50 16.60
C ARG A 259 -5.81 -9.29 16.55
N MET A 260 -6.59 -9.09 15.48
CA MET A 260 -7.91 -9.71 15.32
C MET A 260 -7.91 -11.24 15.48
N LYS A 261 -6.86 -11.92 15.05
CA LYS A 261 -6.71 -13.38 15.28
C LYS A 261 -6.83 -13.82 16.74
N PHE A 262 -6.42 -12.97 17.69
CA PHE A 262 -6.56 -13.27 19.11
C PHE A 262 -8.00 -13.07 19.58
N LEU A 263 -8.70 -12.06 19.06
CA LEU A 263 -10.13 -11.87 19.29
C LEU A 263 -10.94 -13.07 18.76
N ILE A 264 -10.64 -13.54 17.54
CA ILE A 264 -11.29 -14.75 16.97
C ILE A 264 -11.04 -15.96 17.87
N ARG A 265 -9.82 -16.12 18.39
CA ARG A 265 -9.48 -17.23 19.29
C ARG A 265 -10.18 -17.14 20.64
N GLU A 266 -10.36 -15.94 21.17
CA GLU A 266 -11.01 -15.70 22.46
C GLU A 266 -12.53 -15.94 22.40
N LEU A 267 -13.20 -15.46 21.35
CA LEU A 267 -14.62 -15.68 21.14
C LEU A 267 -14.95 -17.09 20.63
N GLY A 268 -13.97 -17.78 20.07
CA GLY A 268 -14.20 -18.95 19.23
C GLY A 268 -14.74 -18.55 17.85
N TRP A 269 -14.64 -19.46 16.88
CA TRP A 269 -15.07 -19.18 15.51
C TRP A 269 -16.56 -18.83 15.41
N ASP A 270 -17.42 -19.65 16.02
CA ASP A 270 -18.87 -19.45 15.96
C ASP A 270 -19.30 -18.18 16.69
N GLY A 271 -18.69 -17.89 17.83
CA GLY A 271 -18.94 -16.66 18.58
C GLY A 271 -18.52 -15.41 17.81
N TRP A 272 -17.32 -15.41 17.21
CA TRP A 272 -16.87 -14.31 16.37
C TRP A 272 -17.74 -14.16 15.12
N ARG A 273 -18.13 -15.26 14.48
CA ARG A 273 -18.99 -15.26 13.29
C ARG A 273 -20.37 -14.68 13.59
N ALA A 274 -20.97 -15.01 14.73
CA ALA A 274 -22.24 -14.43 15.16
C ALA A 274 -22.14 -12.90 15.37
N GLU A 275 -21.05 -12.42 15.96
CA GLU A 275 -20.79 -10.98 16.09
C GLU A 275 -20.62 -10.30 14.72
N PHE A 276 -19.90 -10.95 13.81
CA PHE A 276 -19.75 -10.48 12.43
C PHE A 276 -21.08 -10.40 11.68
N GLU A 277 -21.90 -11.45 11.73
CA GLU A 277 -23.21 -11.50 11.08
C GLU A 277 -24.14 -10.41 11.63
N ARG A 278 -24.08 -10.12 12.94
CA ARG A 278 -24.83 -9.02 13.53
C ARG A 278 -24.38 -7.65 13.02
N GLU A 279 -23.08 -7.37 12.97
CA GLU A 279 -22.56 -6.09 12.45
C GLU A 279 -22.83 -5.96 10.94
N LEU A 280 -22.77 -7.05 10.19
CA LEU A 280 -23.11 -7.09 8.76
C LEU A 280 -24.57 -6.70 8.53
N GLN A 281 -25.48 -7.29 9.30
CA GLN A 281 -26.91 -6.98 9.22
C GLN A 281 -27.18 -5.53 9.63
N ALA A 282 -26.57 -5.05 10.71
CA ALA A 282 -26.72 -3.66 11.16
C ALA A 282 -26.24 -2.67 10.08
N PHE A 283 -25.09 -2.91 9.45
CA PHE A 283 -24.58 -2.03 8.41
C PHE A 283 -25.46 -2.03 7.15
N ARG A 284 -26.06 -3.17 6.80
CA ARG A 284 -27.04 -3.26 5.70
C ARG A 284 -28.31 -2.47 6.02
N GLU A 285 -28.79 -2.52 7.26
CA GLU A 285 -29.95 -1.76 7.73
C GLU A 285 -29.69 -0.24 7.74
N GLU A 286 -28.44 0.17 7.97
CA GLU A 286 -27.97 1.55 7.82
C GLU A 286 -27.88 2.01 6.35
N GLY A 287 -28.08 1.11 5.38
CA GLY A 287 -28.04 1.39 3.94
C GLY A 287 -26.71 1.08 3.26
N GLY A 288 -25.74 0.50 3.98
CA GLY A 288 -24.43 0.14 3.46
C GLY A 288 -23.58 1.34 3.01
N ALA A 289 -22.60 1.09 2.14
CA ALA A 289 -21.80 2.15 1.52
C ALA A 289 -21.72 1.94 -0.01
N PRO A 290 -21.93 3.00 -0.81
CA PRO A 290 -21.76 2.91 -2.25
C PRO A 290 -20.28 2.84 -2.61
N PHE A 291 -19.95 2.18 -3.72
CA PHE A 291 -18.62 2.30 -4.31
C PHE A 291 -18.35 3.73 -4.78
N ALA A 292 -17.10 4.17 -4.68
CA ALA A 292 -16.68 5.47 -5.22
C ALA A 292 -16.84 5.54 -6.75
N PHE A 293 -16.66 4.39 -7.41
CA PHE A 293 -16.85 4.15 -8.85
C PHE A 293 -17.21 2.67 -9.06
N PRO A 294 -17.88 2.27 -10.15
CA PRO A 294 -18.22 0.87 -10.41
C PRO A 294 -16.95 0.05 -10.68
N PRO A 295 -16.53 -0.87 -9.78
CA PRO A 295 -15.26 -1.58 -9.95
C PRO A 295 -15.29 -2.60 -11.09
N ASP A 296 -16.49 -3.04 -11.50
CA ASP A 296 -16.66 -3.93 -12.66
C ASP A 296 -16.44 -3.24 -14.01
N GLN A 297 -16.56 -1.92 -14.03
CA GLN A 297 -16.44 -1.06 -15.21
C GLN A 297 -15.45 0.07 -14.90
N PRO A 298 -14.17 -0.26 -14.63
CA PRO A 298 -13.17 0.79 -14.45
C PRO A 298 -13.10 1.60 -15.74
N PRO A 299 -12.89 2.93 -15.65
CA PRO A 299 -12.69 3.74 -16.84
C PRO A 299 -11.49 3.21 -17.64
N VAL A 300 -11.68 3.09 -18.94
CA VAL A 300 -10.66 2.59 -19.86
C VAL A 300 -9.89 3.78 -20.38
N GLU A 301 -8.58 3.79 -20.12
CA GLU A 301 -7.69 4.79 -20.67
C GLU A 301 -7.24 4.41 -22.08
N THR A 302 -7.29 5.37 -23.00
CA THR A 302 -6.62 5.21 -24.29
C THR A 302 -5.12 5.37 -24.13
N ALA A 303 -4.34 4.75 -25.01
CA ALA A 303 -2.90 4.99 -25.05
C ALA A 303 -2.62 6.48 -25.35
N PRO A 304 -1.64 7.11 -24.67
CA PRO A 304 -1.28 8.49 -24.96
C PRO A 304 -0.73 8.66 -26.36
N ASP A 305 -1.18 9.75 -27.01
CA ASP A 305 -0.75 10.16 -28.34
C ASP A 305 0.49 11.08 -28.30
N TRP A 306 1.19 11.13 -27.17
CA TRP A 306 2.44 11.87 -27.09
C TRP A 306 3.61 11.02 -27.59
N PRO A 307 4.60 11.63 -28.27
CA PRO A 307 5.79 10.93 -28.69
C PRO A 307 6.52 10.37 -27.46
N ARG A 308 6.78 9.06 -27.46
CA ARG A 308 7.60 8.43 -26.41
C ARG A 308 9.05 8.86 -26.63
N PRO A 309 9.70 9.54 -25.67
CA PRO A 309 11.11 9.88 -25.80
C PRO A 309 11.95 8.61 -25.89
N LEU A 310 13.09 8.69 -26.55
CA LEU A 310 14.06 7.59 -26.52
C LEU A 310 14.48 7.35 -25.06
N PRO A 311 14.56 6.08 -24.62
CA PRO A 311 15.07 5.78 -23.29
C PRO A 311 16.55 6.20 -23.19
N PRO A 312 17.04 6.60 -22.01
CA PRO A 312 18.47 6.81 -21.79
C PRO A 312 19.26 5.55 -22.15
N SER A 313 20.47 5.74 -22.66
CA SER A 313 21.40 4.65 -22.93
C SER A 313 21.78 3.91 -21.64
N SER A 314 22.19 2.65 -21.76
CA SER A 314 22.69 1.87 -20.62
C SER A 314 23.86 2.56 -19.92
N THR A 315 24.73 3.25 -20.67
CA THR A 315 25.84 4.05 -20.14
C THR A 315 25.36 5.26 -19.34
N GLU A 316 24.32 5.97 -19.81
CA GLU A 316 23.73 7.08 -19.06
C GLU A 316 23.06 6.60 -17.77
N CYS A 317 22.30 5.50 -17.84
CA CYS A 317 21.72 4.87 -16.65
C CYS A 317 22.80 4.43 -15.65
N ALA A 318 23.90 3.84 -16.16
CA ALA A 318 25.04 3.45 -15.34
C ALA A 318 25.67 4.65 -14.64
N ALA A 319 25.95 5.72 -15.39
CA ALA A 319 26.54 6.94 -14.87
C ALA A 319 25.66 7.58 -13.79
N ARG A 320 24.33 7.64 -14.01
CA ARG A 320 23.37 8.15 -13.02
C ARG A 320 23.39 7.32 -11.74
N ALA A 321 23.27 6.00 -11.86
CA ALA A 321 23.24 5.12 -10.70
C ALA A 321 24.56 5.13 -9.92
N THR A 322 25.70 5.18 -10.61
CA THR A 322 27.04 5.24 -9.97
C THR A 322 27.34 6.61 -9.35
N ALA A 323 26.75 7.69 -9.88
CA ALA A 323 26.89 9.03 -9.30
C ALA A 323 26.01 9.24 -8.05
N ALA A 324 25.13 8.30 -7.71
CA ALA A 324 24.26 8.40 -6.54
C ALA A 324 25.08 8.50 -5.25
N GLN A 325 24.83 9.56 -4.48
CA GLN A 325 25.47 9.75 -3.19
C GLN A 325 24.54 9.31 -2.08
N VAL A 326 24.94 8.28 -1.34
CA VAL A 326 24.28 7.91 -0.09
C VAL A 326 25.09 8.41 1.11
N ARG A 327 24.40 8.75 2.20
CA ARG A 327 25.01 9.38 3.40
C ARG A 327 24.80 8.49 4.62
N GLY A 328 25.46 8.80 5.75
CA GLY A 328 25.17 8.27 7.10
C GLY A 328 25.70 6.85 7.46
N PRO A 329 25.43 6.33 8.68
CA PRO A 329 25.95 5.05 9.18
C PRO A 329 25.13 3.80 8.78
N GLY A 330 25.73 2.62 8.68
CA GLY A 330 25.01 1.36 8.39
C GLY A 330 25.18 0.86 6.95
N LEU A 331 24.36 -0.12 6.54
CA LEU A 331 24.43 -0.70 5.19
C LEU A 331 24.15 0.38 4.14
N VAL A 332 25.18 0.73 3.39
CA VAL A 332 25.10 1.49 2.15
C VAL A 332 24.69 0.51 1.06
N PRO A 333 23.61 0.77 0.31
CA PRO A 333 23.23 -0.10 -0.80
C PRO A 333 24.36 -0.13 -1.83
N GLU A 334 25.07 -1.26 -1.91
CA GLU A 334 26.01 -1.53 -3.01
C GLU A 334 25.22 -2.06 -4.19
N ALA A 335 24.72 -1.15 -5.03
CA ALA A 335 24.01 -1.51 -6.25
C ALA A 335 24.69 -0.95 -7.50
N PRO A 336 26.01 -1.19 -7.72
CA PRO A 336 26.61 -0.86 -9.00
C PRO A 336 25.88 -1.68 -10.07
N PRO A 337 25.37 -1.04 -11.14
CA PRO A 337 24.64 -1.76 -12.17
C PRO A 337 25.58 -2.77 -12.83
N ARG A 338 25.22 -4.06 -12.75
CA ARG A 338 26.00 -5.15 -13.35
C ARG A 338 25.56 -5.33 -14.80
N PHE A 339 26.34 -4.78 -15.72
CA PHE A 339 26.19 -5.04 -17.15
C PHE A 339 27.08 -6.22 -17.53
N ALA A 340 26.49 -7.39 -17.74
CA ALA A 340 27.20 -8.54 -18.29
C ALA A 340 27.18 -8.50 -19.83
N PRO A 341 28.14 -9.13 -20.53
CA PRO A 341 28.14 -9.19 -21.99
C PRO A 341 26.83 -9.80 -22.53
N ALA A 342 26.25 -9.10 -23.52
CA ALA A 342 24.85 -9.14 -23.93
C ALA A 342 24.23 -10.55 -24.05
N VAL A 343 24.78 -11.44 -24.88
CA VAL A 343 23.98 -12.54 -25.42
C VAL A 343 23.48 -13.57 -24.38
N ARG A 344 24.29 -13.91 -23.36
CA ARG A 344 23.88 -14.93 -22.36
C ARG A 344 23.14 -14.35 -21.16
N TYR A 345 23.50 -13.14 -20.74
CA TYR A 345 22.81 -12.47 -19.65
C TYR A 345 21.39 -12.09 -20.07
N ASP A 346 21.22 -11.59 -21.30
CA ASP A 346 19.94 -11.11 -21.80
C ASP A 346 18.91 -12.24 -21.90
N LEU A 347 19.29 -13.42 -22.40
CA LEU A 347 18.37 -14.56 -22.51
C LEU A 347 18.00 -15.16 -21.15
N HIS A 348 18.96 -15.32 -20.24
CA HIS A 348 18.68 -15.87 -18.91
C HIS A 348 17.86 -14.89 -18.05
N TRP A 349 18.23 -13.61 -18.05
CA TRP A 349 17.48 -12.57 -17.34
C TRP A 349 16.06 -12.45 -17.92
N ALA A 350 15.91 -12.41 -19.25
CA ALA A 350 14.59 -12.35 -19.89
C ALA A 350 13.73 -13.56 -19.49
N SER A 351 14.29 -14.78 -19.47
CA SER A 351 13.54 -15.99 -19.10
C SER A 351 13.01 -16.00 -17.66
N THR A 352 13.58 -15.19 -16.76
CA THR A 352 13.25 -15.17 -15.33
C THR A 352 12.53 -13.89 -14.89
N ASN A 353 12.74 -12.78 -15.59
CA ASN A 353 12.27 -11.44 -15.21
C ASN A 353 11.29 -10.83 -16.21
N VAL A 354 11.18 -11.37 -17.43
CA VAL A 354 10.26 -10.86 -18.45
C VAL A 354 9.12 -11.86 -18.64
N ARG A 355 7.88 -11.39 -18.57
CA ARG A 355 6.69 -12.20 -18.80
C ARG A 355 5.80 -11.50 -19.84
N PRO A 356 5.23 -12.24 -20.81
CA PRO A 356 4.24 -11.64 -21.70
C PRO A 356 3.02 -11.20 -20.90
N GLN A 357 2.45 -10.06 -21.26
CA GLN A 357 1.15 -9.65 -20.75
C GLN A 357 0.03 -10.35 -21.55
N ARG A 358 -1.20 -10.32 -21.04
CA ARG A 358 -2.37 -10.75 -21.81
C ARG A 358 -2.62 -9.87 -23.04
N GLN A 359 -2.18 -8.61 -23.00
CA GLN A 359 -2.26 -7.67 -24.10
C GLN A 359 -1.17 -7.98 -25.15
N PRO A 360 -1.55 -8.27 -26.42
CA PRO A 360 -0.58 -8.59 -27.46
C PRO A 360 0.47 -7.49 -27.67
N GLY A 361 1.74 -7.88 -27.75
CA GLY A 361 2.85 -6.96 -27.98
C GLY A 361 3.39 -6.26 -26.71
N PHE A 362 2.86 -6.57 -25.53
CA PHE A 362 3.33 -6.02 -24.25
C PHE A 362 3.97 -7.09 -23.36
N SER A 363 4.85 -6.65 -22.46
CA SER A 363 5.55 -7.50 -21.51
C SER A 363 5.71 -6.80 -20.16
N THR A 364 5.65 -7.57 -19.09
CA THR A 364 5.97 -7.12 -17.73
C THR A 364 7.42 -7.48 -17.43
N VAL A 365 8.13 -6.52 -16.83
CA VAL A 365 9.51 -6.68 -16.40
C VAL A 365 9.56 -6.64 -14.87
N THR A 366 10.19 -7.63 -14.26
CA THR A 366 10.51 -7.64 -12.83
C THR A 366 11.97 -7.23 -12.64
N VAL A 367 12.21 -6.26 -11.76
CA VAL A 367 13.57 -5.85 -11.38
C VAL A 367 13.81 -6.28 -9.94
N THR A 368 14.87 -7.06 -9.73
CA THR A 368 15.26 -7.48 -8.39
C THR A 368 15.98 -6.35 -7.69
N LEU A 369 15.49 -5.99 -6.50
CA LEU A 369 16.08 -4.96 -5.64
C LEU A 369 16.66 -5.64 -4.40
N PRO A 370 18.00 -5.77 -4.29
CA PRO A 370 18.62 -6.33 -3.11
C PRO A 370 18.14 -5.62 -1.85
N LEU A 371 17.59 -6.37 -0.89
CA LEU A 371 17.02 -5.85 0.37
C LEU A 371 15.86 -4.85 0.22
N GLY A 372 15.41 -4.57 -1.02
CA GLY A 372 14.39 -3.56 -1.32
C GLY A 372 14.94 -2.14 -1.43
N ASP A 373 16.25 -1.94 -1.49
CA ASP A 373 16.87 -0.61 -1.47
C ASP A 373 16.91 0.02 -2.87
N LEU A 374 16.57 1.31 -2.95
CA LEU A 374 16.58 2.10 -4.17
C LEU A 374 17.13 3.50 -3.91
N THR A 375 18.21 3.85 -4.59
CA THR A 375 18.76 5.22 -4.55
C THR A 375 17.84 6.21 -5.26
N GLY A 376 17.95 7.50 -4.93
CA GLY A 376 17.23 8.55 -5.66
C GLY A 376 17.55 8.55 -7.15
N ALA A 377 18.78 8.19 -7.55
CA ALA A 377 19.15 8.05 -8.96
C ALA A 377 18.50 6.84 -9.67
N GLN A 378 18.23 5.75 -8.95
CA GLN A 378 17.54 4.57 -9.51
C GLN A 378 16.02 4.74 -9.58
N LEU A 379 15.46 5.64 -8.77
CA LEU A 379 14.05 6.01 -8.82
C LEU A 379 13.71 6.91 -10.03
N ARG A 380 14.71 7.62 -10.59
CA ARG A 380 14.60 8.48 -11.79
C ARG A 380 14.95 7.70 -13.06
#